data_AF-A0A539EHU0-F1
#
_entry.id   AF-A0A539EHU0-F1
#
_cell.length_a   1.000
_cell.length_b   1.000
_cell.length_c   1.000
_cell.angle_alpha   90.00
_cell.angle_beta   90.00
_cell.angle_gamma   90.00
#
_symmetry.space_group_name_H-M   'P 1'
#
loop_
_entity.id
_entity.type
_entity.pdbx_description
1 polymer ?
#
loop_
_entity_poly.entity_id
_entity_poly.type
_entity_poly.pdbx_seq_one_letter_code
_entity_poly.pdbx_strand_id
1 'polypeptide(L)'
;MAAAAEPAYRVERTLTAETLHESVYDLSFPSPEKSPWPANDTVYARLVVPKGRPKPPVVLLLPIMAAPNAWIEERFARELSRRGLAAMWLEMPTQFRRRPHPSMMSGAGFLARSPKRLAANFKQAVADARRALDVLEGELSVDGSQTAVLGVSSPSWM
;
A
#
# COMPACT_ATOMS: atom_id res chain seq x y z
N MET A 1 2.35 -26.23 12.69
CA MET A 1 2.78 -25.21 11.71
C MET A 1 1.99 -25.45 10.44
N ALA A 2 0.99 -24.60 10.15
CA ALA A 2 0.30 -24.68 8.87
C ALA A 2 1.27 -24.15 7.80
N ALA A 3 1.53 -24.94 6.77
CA ALA A 3 2.23 -24.45 5.59
C ALA A 3 1.37 -23.31 5.01
N ALA A 4 1.93 -22.10 4.92
CA ALA A 4 1.28 -21.02 4.22
C ALA A 4 1.06 -21.50 2.77
N ALA A 5 -0.20 -21.59 2.35
CA ALA A 5 -0.53 -21.92 0.98
C ALA A 5 0.20 -20.93 0.07
N GLU A 6 0.78 -21.43 -1.02
CA GLU A 6 1.43 -20.56 -2.00
C GLU A 6 0.41 -19.51 -2.45
N PRO A 7 0.72 -18.20 -2.36
CA PRO A 7 -0.27 -17.18 -2.63
C PRO A 7 -0.74 -17.32 -4.09
N ALA A 8 -2.05 -17.30 -4.31
CA ALA A 8 -2.67 -17.39 -5.65
C ALA A 8 -2.38 -16.16 -6.54
N TYR A 9 -1.44 -15.31 -6.15
CA TYR A 9 -1.06 -14.08 -6.82
C TYR A 9 0.45 -13.87 -6.76
N ARG A 10 0.97 -13.22 -7.80
CA ARG A 10 2.38 -12.84 -7.88
C ARG A 10 2.59 -11.43 -7.33
N VAL A 11 3.64 -11.26 -6.55
CA VAL A 11 4.14 -9.95 -6.11
C VAL A 11 5.38 -9.64 -6.92
N GLU A 12 5.37 -8.52 -7.64
CA GLU A 12 6.57 -7.95 -8.22
C GLU A 12 7.20 -6.99 -7.23
N ARG A 13 8.52 -7.01 -7.15
CA ARG A 13 9.28 -6.22 -6.17
C ARG A 13 10.55 -5.70 -6.81
N THR A 14 10.81 -4.41 -6.63
CA THR A 14 11.98 -3.75 -7.17
C THR A 14 12.60 -2.86 -6.11
N LEU A 15 13.91 -3.02 -5.86
CA LEU A 15 14.67 -2.07 -5.04
C LEU A 15 14.79 -0.76 -5.81
N THR A 16 14.23 0.33 -5.28
CA THR A 16 14.20 1.64 -5.94
C THR A 16 15.17 2.63 -5.33
N ALA A 17 15.50 2.48 -4.05
CA ALA A 17 16.55 3.26 -3.40
C ALA A 17 17.21 2.46 -2.28
N GLU A 18 18.48 2.73 -2.06
CA GLU A 18 19.24 2.16 -0.95
C GLU A 18 20.17 3.22 -0.36
N THR A 19 20.12 3.38 0.95
CA THR A 19 20.97 4.32 1.69
C THR A 19 21.73 3.57 2.80
N LEU A 20 22.51 4.30 3.60
CA LEU A 20 23.12 3.74 4.82
C LEU A 20 22.08 3.33 5.88
N HIS A 21 20.88 3.93 5.85
CA HIS A 21 19.89 3.77 6.92
C HIS A 21 18.65 2.98 6.52
N GLU A 22 18.33 2.90 5.22
CA GLU A 22 17.11 2.27 4.76
C GLU A 22 17.24 1.71 3.34
N SER A 23 16.43 0.70 3.04
CA SER A 23 16.18 0.17 1.70
C SER A 23 14.72 0.44 1.34
N VAL A 24 14.48 0.93 0.13
CA VAL A 24 13.15 1.28 -0.37
C VAL A 24 12.81 0.37 -1.54
N TYR A 25 11.63 -0.24 -1.47
CA TYR A 25 11.12 -1.15 -2.48
C TYR A 25 9.80 -0.64 -3.02
N ASP A 26 9.64 -0.68 -4.34
CA ASP A 26 8.32 -0.60 -4.97
C ASP A 26 7.81 -2.02 -5.18
N LEU A 27 6.56 -2.25 -4.78
CA LEU A 27 5.84 -3.51 -4.91
C LEU A 27 4.64 -3.33 -5.84
N SER A 28 4.33 -4.36 -6.61
CA SER A 28 3.07 -4.45 -7.36
C SER A 28 2.43 -5.83 -7.16
N PHE A 29 1.11 -5.87 -7.04
CA PHE A 29 0.35 -7.11 -6.91
C PHE A 29 -1.10 -6.90 -7.37
N PRO A 30 -1.82 -7.96 -7.79
CA PRO A 30 -3.18 -7.80 -8.27
C PRO A 30 -4.13 -7.40 -7.13
N SER A 31 -5.01 -6.43 -7.41
CA SER A 31 -6.17 -6.12 -6.57
C SER A 31 -7.13 -7.32 -6.52
N PRO A 32 -7.69 -7.68 -5.35
CA PRO A 32 -8.72 -8.71 -5.26
C PRO A 32 -10.03 -8.31 -5.95
N GLU A 33 -10.33 -7.01 -5.97
CA GLU A 33 -11.53 -6.47 -6.58
C GLU A 33 -11.24 -6.01 -8.02
N LYS A 34 -12.22 -6.23 -8.91
CA LYS A 34 -12.14 -5.76 -10.30
C LYS A 34 -12.79 -4.40 -10.46
N SER A 35 -12.12 -3.54 -11.21
CA SER A 35 -12.56 -2.18 -11.48
C SER A 35 -12.99 -2.02 -12.95
N PRO A 36 -13.89 -1.08 -13.26
CA PRO A 36 -14.12 -0.68 -14.66
C PRO A 36 -12.88 -0.04 -15.31
N TRP A 37 -11.91 0.38 -14.50
CA TRP A 37 -10.64 0.93 -14.95
C TRP A 37 -9.54 -0.09 -14.69
N PRO A 38 -8.95 -0.70 -15.75
CA PRO A 38 -7.90 -1.70 -15.60
C PRO A 38 -6.69 -1.23 -14.79
N ALA A 39 -6.41 0.09 -14.77
CA ALA A 39 -5.36 0.67 -13.93
C ALA A 39 -5.55 0.42 -12.43
N ASN A 40 -6.78 0.18 -11.96
CA ASN A 40 -7.06 -0.19 -10.58
C ASN A 40 -6.92 -1.70 -10.32
N ASP A 41 -6.76 -2.55 -11.32
CA ASP A 41 -6.65 -3.99 -11.11
C ASP A 41 -5.28 -4.41 -10.54
N THR A 42 -4.32 -3.48 -10.53
CA THR A 42 -3.02 -3.62 -9.88
C THR A 42 -2.93 -2.64 -8.72
N VAL A 43 -2.49 -3.14 -7.56
CA VAL A 43 -2.10 -2.34 -6.40
C VAL A 43 -0.62 -2.07 -6.51
N TYR A 44 -0.25 -0.81 -6.33
CA TYR A 44 1.15 -0.40 -6.21
C TYR A 44 1.41 0.00 -4.78
N ALA A 45 2.52 -0.44 -4.21
CA ALA A 45 2.92 -0.09 -2.86
C ALA A 45 4.38 0.29 -2.80
N ARG A 46 4.75 1.04 -1.76
CA ARG A 46 6.13 1.36 -1.43
C ARG A 46 6.41 0.91 -0.02
N LEU A 47 7.43 0.08 0.14
CA LEU A 47 7.92 -0.45 1.40
C LEU A 47 9.27 0.19 1.72
N VAL A 48 9.37 0.83 2.88
CA VAL A 48 10.61 1.37 3.44
C VAL A 48 11.04 0.46 4.58
N VAL A 49 12.25 -0.10 4.49
CA VAL A 49 12.81 -1.03 5.46
C VAL A 49 14.06 -0.40 6.10
N PRO A 50 14.08 -0.17 7.42
CA PRO A 50 15.27 0.34 8.08
C PRO A 50 16.38 -0.72 8.12
N LYS A 51 17.63 -0.26 8.01
CA LYS A 51 18.83 -1.07 8.19
C LYS A 51 19.18 -1.15 9.67
N GLY A 52 19.83 -2.25 10.06
CA GLY A 52 20.34 -2.46 11.43
C GLY A 52 19.48 -3.37 12.31
N ARG A 53 18.25 -3.70 11.89
CA ARG A 53 17.45 -4.77 12.51
C ARG A 53 17.06 -5.79 11.45
N PRO A 54 17.44 -7.07 11.60
CA PRO A 54 16.89 -8.13 10.76
C PRO A 54 15.37 -8.22 10.98
N LYS A 55 14.59 -8.17 9.89
CA LYS A 55 13.12 -8.30 9.89
C LYS A 55 12.45 -7.38 10.93
N PRO A 56 12.46 -6.05 10.74
CA PRO A 56 11.78 -5.13 11.64
C PRO A 56 10.24 -5.34 11.58
N PRO A 57 9.51 -5.03 12.66
CA PRO A 57 8.05 -4.92 12.62
C PRO A 57 7.64 -3.89 11.57
N VAL A 58 6.44 -4.05 10.99
CA VAL A 58 5.99 -3.23 9.87
C VAL A 58 4.67 -2.52 10.16
N VAL A 59 4.55 -1.28 9.68
CA VAL A 59 3.31 -0.51 9.73
C VAL A 59 2.74 -0.38 8.32
N LEU A 60 1.52 -0.86 8.11
CA LEU A 60 0.72 -0.55 6.93
C LEU A 60 0.07 0.83 7.12
N LEU A 61 0.57 1.81 6.37
CA LEU A 61 0.03 3.15 6.29
C LEU A 61 -1.10 3.17 5.25
N LEU A 62 -2.32 3.41 5.71
CA LEU A 62 -3.44 3.67 4.81
C LEU A 62 -3.39 5.15 4.40
N PRO A 63 -3.21 5.45 3.10
CA PRO A 63 -2.99 6.80 2.61
C PRO A 63 -4.20 7.70 2.79
N ILE A 64 -3.95 9.00 2.67
CA ILE A 64 -5.01 10.01 2.62
C ILE A 64 -5.89 9.77 1.40
N MET A 65 -7.19 9.73 1.66
CA MET A 65 -8.22 9.61 0.63
C MET A 65 -8.10 10.76 -0.38
N ALA A 66 -8.10 10.42 -1.67
CA ALA A 66 -8.04 11.37 -2.78
C ALA A 66 -6.83 12.34 -2.76
N ALA A 67 -5.73 11.94 -2.12
CA ALA A 67 -4.48 12.70 -2.10
C ALA A 67 -3.91 12.98 -3.51
N PRO A 68 -3.43 14.22 -3.75
CA PRO A 68 -2.78 14.58 -5.01
C PRO A 68 -1.31 14.14 -5.10
N ASN A 69 -0.68 13.82 -3.97
CA ASN A 69 0.73 13.47 -3.79
C ASN A 69 0.89 12.55 -2.56
N ALA A 70 2.05 11.91 -2.42
CA ALA A 70 2.33 10.92 -1.35
C ALA A 70 3.23 11.45 -0.23
N TRP A 71 3.43 12.78 -0.13
CA TRP A 71 4.41 13.37 0.77
C TRP A 71 4.14 13.10 2.26
N ILE A 72 2.87 12.92 2.65
CA ILE A 72 2.51 12.63 4.04
C ILE A 72 2.87 11.18 4.36
N GLU A 73 2.51 10.25 3.49
CA GLU A 73 2.84 8.84 3.59
C GLU A 73 4.36 8.64 3.62
N GLU A 74 5.10 9.33 2.74
CA GLU A 74 6.56 9.31 2.71
C GLU A 74 7.17 9.89 4.00
N ARG A 75 6.58 10.95 4.56
CA ARG A 75 7.04 11.53 5.84
C ARG A 75 6.82 10.56 7.00
N PHE A 76 5.66 9.92 7.08
CA PHE A 76 5.40 8.90 8.10
C PHE A 76 6.33 7.69 7.94
N ALA A 77 6.50 7.19 6.72
CA ALA A 77 7.38 6.06 6.45
C ALA A 77 8.83 6.35 6.88
N ARG A 78 9.33 7.55 6.59
CA ARG A 78 10.66 7.99 7.02
C ARG A 78 10.79 8.09 8.54
N GLU A 79 9.78 8.62 9.22
CA GLU A 79 9.80 8.77 10.68
C GLU A 79 9.72 7.40 11.39
N LEU A 80 8.94 6.46 10.85
CA LEU A 80 8.87 5.08 11.34
C LEU A 80 10.19 4.33 11.10
N SER A 81 10.77 4.48 9.90
CA SER A 81 12.09 3.92 9.54
C SER A 81 13.17 4.36 10.53
N ARG A 82 13.23 5.64 10.89
CA ARG A 82 14.16 6.18 11.90
C ARG A 82 13.99 5.56 13.30
N ARG A 83 12.80 5.03 13.59
CA ARG A 83 12.47 4.35 14.86
C ARG A 83 12.68 2.84 14.79
N GLY A 84 13.23 2.33 13.69
CA GLY A 84 13.50 0.90 13.49
C GLY A 84 12.25 0.09 13.11
N LEU A 85 11.21 0.76 12.61
CA LEU A 85 10.00 0.14 12.07
C LEU A 85 10.01 0.22 10.54
N ALA A 86 9.70 -0.87 9.85
CA ALA A 86 9.37 -0.80 8.44
C ALA A 86 8.01 -0.12 8.25
N ALA A 87 7.80 0.49 7.09
CA ALA A 87 6.54 1.12 6.75
C ALA A 87 6.20 0.85 5.30
N MET A 88 4.96 0.41 5.05
CA MET A 88 4.43 0.26 3.71
C MET A 88 3.22 1.15 3.52
N TRP A 89 3.16 1.86 2.40
CA TRP A 89 1.93 2.53 1.96
C TRP A 89 1.58 2.05 0.54
N LEU A 90 0.29 2.09 0.20
CA LEU A 90 -0.21 1.67 -1.11
C LEU A 90 -0.85 2.84 -1.87
N GLU A 91 -0.98 2.74 -3.18
CA GLU A 91 -1.76 3.70 -3.96
C GLU A 91 -3.23 3.29 -3.91
N MET A 92 -4.12 4.15 -3.40
CA MET A 92 -5.56 3.84 -3.35
C MET A 92 -6.17 3.83 -4.76
N PRO A 93 -7.37 3.24 -4.94
CA PRO A 93 -8.07 3.29 -6.22
C PRO A 93 -8.10 4.72 -6.78
N THR A 94 -7.84 4.87 -8.07
CA THR A 94 -7.85 6.17 -8.79
C THR A 94 -6.76 7.18 -8.40
N GLN A 95 -5.82 6.81 -7.52
CA GLN A 95 -4.65 7.65 -7.22
C GLN A 95 -3.43 7.27 -8.05
N PHE A 96 -2.56 8.23 -8.34
CA PHE A 96 -1.23 8.03 -8.92
C PHE A 96 -1.22 7.16 -10.20
N ARG A 97 -0.66 5.95 -10.17
CA ARG A 97 -0.62 5.02 -11.31
C ARG A 97 -1.99 4.39 -11.58
N ARG A 98 -2.85 4.36 -10.57
CA ARG A 98 -4.20 3.78 -10.62
C ARG A 98 -5.25 4.77 -11.15
N ARG A 99 -4.84 5.96 -11.62
CA ARG A 99 -5.78 6.93 -12.21
C ARG A 99 -6.52 6.35 -13.43
N PRO A 100 -7.84 6.58 -13.57
CA PRO A 100 -8.60 6.14 -14.75
C PRO A 100 -8.07 6.65 -16.08
N HIS A 101 -7.52 7.86 -16.10
CA HIS A 101 -6.94 8.48 -17.27
C HIS A 101 -5.78 9.41 -16.88
N PRO A 102 -4.69 9.50 -17.65
CA PRO A 102 -3.51 10.32 -17.31
C PRO A 102 -3.80 11.82 -17.11
N SER A 103 -4.83 12.35 -17.76
CA SER A 103 -5.24 13.76 -17.63
C SER A 103 -6.05 14.06 -16.37
N MET A 104 -6.50 13.05 -15.62
CA MET A 104 -7.21 13.27 -14.37
C MET A 104 -6.22 13.57 -13.24
N MET A 105 -6.62 14.42 -12.30
CA MET A 105 -5.90 14.57 -11.04
C MET A 105 -5.92 13.25 -10.24
N SER A 106 -4.83 12.97 -9.53
CA SER A 106 -4.75 11.83 -8.61
C SER A 106 -5.88 11.90 -7.59
N GLY A 107 -6.60 10.79 -7.39
CA GLY A 107 -7.67 10.70 -6.41
C GLY A 107 -9.01 11.30 -6.85
N ALA A 108 -9.06 12.03 -7.97
CA ALA A 108 -10.29 12.66 -8.44
C ALA A 108 -11.40 11.65 -8.77
N GLY A 109 -11.02 10.43 -9.19
CA GLY A 109 -11.97 9.35 -9.46
C GLY A 109 -12.52 8.66 -8.21
N PHE A 110 -11.93 8.92 -7.03
CA PHE A 110 -12.27 8.22 -5.80
C PHE A 110 -13.61 8.70 -5.25
N LEU A 111 -13.78 10.03 -5.18
CA LEU A 111 -15.03 10.70 -4.79
C LEU A 111 -16.01 10.73 -5.96
N ALA A 112 -16.39 9.54 -6.43
CA ALA A 112 -17.29 9.40 -7.57
C ALA A 112 -18.66 10.03 -7.30
N ARG A 113 -19.28 10.57 -8.36
CA ARG A 113 -20.59 11.24 -8.28
C ARG A 113 -21.74 10.32 -7.88
N SER A 114 -21.60 9.01 -8.07
CA SER A 114 -22.63 8.04 -7.69
C SER A 114 -22.27 7.31 -6.40
N PRO A 115 -23.20 7.16 -5.44
CA PRO A 115 -22.98 6.41 -4.21
C PRO A 115 -22.50 4.97 -4.46
N LYS A 116 -23.04 4.32 -5.50
CA LYS A 116 -22.65 2.97 -5.91
C LYS A 116 -21.16 2.90 -6.29
N ARG A 117 -20.64 3.87 -7.03
CA ARG A 117 -19.22 3.90 -7.42
C ARG A 117 -18.34 4.26 -6.23
N LEU A 118 -18.77 5.21 -5.40
CA LEU A 118 -18.04 5.57 -4.18
C LEU A 118 -17.89 4.37 -3.25
N ALA A 119 -18.98 3.63 -2.99
CA ALA A 119 -18.96 2.41 -2.20
C ALA A 119 -18.05 1.32 -2.80
N ALA A 120 -18.06 1.17 -4.14
CA ALA A 120 -17.16 0.24 -4.82
C ALA A 120 -15.67 0.63 -4.66
N ASN A 121 -15.34 1.92 -4.72
CA ASN A 121 -13.97 2.40 -4.50
C ASN A 121 -13.50 2.12 -3.06
N PHE A 122 -14.38 2.31 -2.06
CA PHE A 122 -14.07 1.96 -0.67
C PHE A 122 -13.92 0.46 -0.46
N LYS A 123 -14.81 -0.34 -1.05
CA LYS A 123 -14.71 -1.81 -1.00
C LYS A 123 -13.38 -2.28 -1.58
N GLN A 124 -12.98 -1.74 -2.74
CA GLN A 124 -11.69 -2.05 -3.35
C GLN A 124 -10.52 -1.62 -2.45
N ALA A 125 -10.55 -0.43 -1.88
CA ALA A 125 -9.49 0.03 -0.98
C ALA A 125 -9.30 -0.88 0.24
N VAL A 126 -10.39 -1.32 0.87
CA VAL A 126 -10.33 -2.26 2.01
C VAL A 126 -9.80 -3.63 1.57
N ALA A 127 -10.24 -4.12 0.40
CA ALA A 127 -9.74 -5.38 -0.15
C ALA A 127 -8.23 -5.30 -0.47
N ASP A 128 -7.78 -4.18 -1.04
CA ASP A 128 -6.38 -3.92 -1.34
C ASP A 128 -5.53 -3.86 -0.06
N ALA A 129 -6.03 -3.21 0.99
CA ALA A 129 -5.35 -3.17 2.29
C ALA A 129 -5.22 -4.57 2.90
N ARG A 130 -6.26 -5.41 2.82
CA ARG A 130 -6.19 -6.80 3.26
C ARG A 130 -5.17 -7.61 2.45
N ARG A 131 -5.19 -7.47 1.13
CA ARG A 131 -4.18 -8.09 0.26
C ARG A 131 -2.77 -7.62 0.60
N ALA A 132 -2.61 -6.36 0.96
CA ALA A 132 -1.33 -5.81 1.38
C ALA A 132 -0.83 -6.44 2.70
N LEU A 133 -1.73 -6.77 3.64
CA LEU A 133 -1.38 -7.54 4.84
C LEU A 133 -0.90 -8.95 4.46
N ASP A 134 -1.62 -9.66 3.57
CA ASP A 134 -1.20 -10.98 3.07
C ASP A 134 0.19 -10.92 2.39
N VAL A 135 0.48 -9.83 1.65
CA VAL A 135 1.80 -9.58 1.04
C VAL A 135 2.87 -9.36 2.11
N LEU A 136 2.58 -8.61 3.17
CA LEU A 136 3.53 -8.36 4.26
C LEU A 136 3.84 -9.63 5.06
N GLU A 137 2.87 -10.53 5.25
CA GLU A 137 3.09 -11.83 5.90
C GLU A 137 4.15 -12.68 5.17
N GLY A 138 4.20 -12.59 3.84
CA GLY A 138 5.18 -13.28 2.99
C GLY A 138 6.47 -12.50 2.73
N GLU A 139 6.58 -11.24 3.14
CA GLU A 139 7.71 -10.37 2.79
C GLU A 139 8.94 -10.66 3.66
N LEU A 140 9.99 -11.17 3.03
CA LEU A 140 11.21 -11.64 3.70
C LEU A 140 12.03 -10.53 4.37
N SER A 141 11.85 -9.27 3.93
CA SER A 141 12.60 -8.14 4.48
C SER A 141 12.03 -7.56 5.78
N VAL A 142 10.83 -7.98 6.22
CA VAL A 142 10.17 -7.50 7.45
C VAL A 142 9.68 -8.67 8.30
N ASP A 143 9.23 -8.39 9.52
CA ASP A 143 8.46 -9.34 10.33
C ASP A 143 6.97 -9.10 10.11
N GLY A 144 6.39 -9.76 9.11
CA GLY A 144 4.97 -9.66 8.78
C GLY A 144 4.03 -10.13 9.88
N SER A 145 4.52 -10.94 10.84
CA SER A 145 3.72 -11.36 12.01
C SER A 145 3.52 -10.23 13.03
N GLN A 146 4.34 -9.17 12.93
CA GLN A 146 4.25 -7.96 13.75
C GLN A 146 3.85 -6.76 12.87
N THR A 147 2.65 -6.85 12.30
CA THR A 147 2.07 -5.79 11.47
C THR A 147 1.08 -4.93 12.26
N ALA A 148 1.26 -3.61 12.23
CA ALA A 148 0.27 -2.63 12.70
C ALA A 148 -0.35 -1.89 11.51
N VAL A 149 -1.58 -1.40 11.67
CA VAL A 149 -2.27 -0.58 10.65
C VAL A 149 -2.43 0.84 11.20
N LEU A 150 -2.08 1.84 10.39
CA LEU A 150 -2.23 3.25 10.74
C LEU A 150 -2.95 3.99 9.59
N GLY A 151 -4.12 4.55 9.88
CA GLY A 151 -4.85 5.41 8.97
C GLY A 151 -4.38 6.87 9.03
N VAL A 152 -4.05 7.45 7.88
CA VAL A 152 -3.73 8.88 7.79
C VAL A 152 -4.98 9.66 7.34
N SER A 153 -5.59 10.41 8.25
CA SER A 153 -6.84 11.16 8.05
C SER A 153 -8.10 10.27 8.02
N SER A 154 -8.81 10.22 6.90
CA SER A 154 -10.08 9.49 6.76
C SER A 154 -10.03 7.95 6.84
N PRO A 155 -8.92 7.22 6.65
CA PRO A 155 -8.94 5.74 6.65
C PRO A 155 -9.10 5.07 8.02
N SER A 156 -9.23 5.82 9.13
CA SER A 156 -9.25 5.23 10.48
C SER A 156 -10.45 4.32 10.78
N TRP A 157 -11.47 4.28 9.91
CA TRP A 157 -12.64 3.40 10.04
C TRP A 157 -12.55 2.11 9.20
N MET A 158 -11.48 1.93 8.43
CA MET A 158 -11.19 0.71 7.67
C MET A 158 -10.52 -0.34 8.56
#